data_AF-B7GDY7-F1
#
_entry.id   AF-B7GDY7-F1
#
_cell.length_a   1.000
_cell.length_b   1.000
_cell.length_c   1.000
_cell.angle_alpha   90.00
_cell.angle_beta   90.00
_cell.angle_gamma   90.00
#
_symmetry.space_group_name_H-M   'P 1'
#
loop_
_entity.id
_entity.type
_entity.pdbx_description
1 polymer ?
#
loop_
_entity_poly.entity_id
_entity_poly.type
_entity_poly.pdbx_seq_one_letter_code
_entity_poly.pdbx_strand_id
1 'polypeptide(L)'
;MSSASDPQGWVTNPPSVLVKVRDITAKPHLNGELGVVVGYLPDRTRYVVVTCRQQEQLSLKPENLHKANFLEQAKGQYQLLTNDPRVRRQLQQVYHRVQTKLPAPLQPEHVAVVLLLLILASGYFLGVSKTLMIVSLLLGLATLAGPEIAAGKSWEQIGRDLPRRATSTLQDTIRQSVPYVGPKLADTPYVVPALLGILLAGTVKVLLLPAQPRVPLETAATALRTEPGAPRRGGALPDAEELYKLGFDDATSNLAFGTSLSPPSVVPDDFLVNDDYSDMPSLTTNTRVSPWNWSTLMSVFYLGRTVYALGWDPVQGAWSWGRAKANLVTQPTYQSAFLALSVYRVVSAIAASR
;
A
#
# COMPACT_ATOMS: atom_id res chain seq x y z
N MET A 1 -8.41 0.44 32.96
CA MET A 1 -8.34 -1.03 33.09
C MET A 1 -7.13 -1.49 32.31
N SER A 2 -6.00 -1.67 33.00
CA SER A 2 -4.73 -2.10 32.43
C SER A 2 -4.86 -3.51 31.88
N SER A 3 -4.28 -3.72 30.70
CA SER A 3 -4.14 -4.96 29.92
C SER A 3 -3.27 -6.00 30.66
N ALA A 4 -3.63 -6.34 31.90
CA ALA A 4 -2.89 -7.29 32.68
C ALA A 4 -3.13 -8.70 32.10
N SER A 5 -2.10 -9.20 31.42
CA SER A 5 -1.89 -10.56 30.92
C SER A 5 -2.57 -10.97 29.60
N ASP A 6 -2.47 -10.17 28.53
CA ASP A 6 -2.63 -10.73 27.17
C ASP A 6 -1.27 -11.21 26.63
N PRO A 7 -0.97 -12.53 26.64
CA PRO A 7 0.36 -13.03 26.28
C PRO A 7 0.73 -12.82 24.80
N GLN A 8 -0.26 -12.69 23.91
CA GLN A 8 -0.04 -12.55 22.46
C GLN A 8 -0.33 -11.14 21.93
N GLY A 9 -0.86 -10.24 22.77
CA GLY A 9 -1.23 -8.88 22.36
C GLY A 9 -2.33 -8.83 21.30
N TRP A 10 -3.26 -9.78 21.32
CA TRP A 10 -4.38 -9.84 20.37
C TRP A 10 -5.61 -9.05 20.81
N VAL A 11 -5.75 -8.75 22.10
CA VAL A 11 -6.88 -7.98 22.63
C VAL A 11 -6.64 -6.50 22.35
N THR A 12 -7.47 -5.94 21.47
CA THR A 12 -7.45 -4.52 21.13
C THR A 12 -8.76 -3.85 21.53
N ASN A 13 -8.73 -2.54 21.81
CA ASN A 13 -9.93 -1.73 22.02
C ASN A 13 -9.93 -0.55 21.04
N PRO A 14 -10.78 -0.55 19.99
CA PRO A 14 -11.82 -1.53 19.70
C PRO A 14 -11.27 -2.90 19.22
N PRO A 15 -12.05 -3.99 19.32
CA PRO A 15 -11.65 -5.32 18.86
C PRO A 15 -11.40 -5.32 17.34
N SER A 16 -10.17 -5.61 16.92
CA SER A 16 -9.77 -5.56 15.50
C SER A 16 -8.95 -6.76 15.04
N VAL A 17 -8.42 -7.57 15.98
CA VAL A 17 -7.60 -8.73 15.63
C VAL A 17 -8.47 -9.92 15.26
N LEU A 18 -8.33 -10.35 14.01
CA LEU A 18 -8.97 -11.54 13.45
C LEU A 18 -8.05 -12.76 13.60
N VAL A 19 -8.63 -13.83 14.12
CA VAL A 19 -7.97 -15.12 14.33
C VAL A 19 -8.74 -16.23 13.62
N LYS A 20 -8.02 -17.24 13.16
CA LYS A 20 -8.56 -18.47 12.60
C LYS A 20 -8.56 -19.55 13.66
N VAL A 21 -9.70 -20.18 13.84
CA VAL A 21 -9.90 -21.28 14.79
C VAL A 21 -9.32 -22.57 14.20
N ARG A 22 -8.54 -23.33 15.00
CA ARG A 22 -7.98 -24.63 14.61
C ARG A 22 -8.01 -25.63 15.77
N ASP A 23 -7.96 -26.91 15.40
CA ASP A 23 -7.74 -28.04 16.30
C ASP A 23 -8.70 -28.15 17.50
N ILE A 24 -9.96 -27.73 17.33
CA ILE A 24 -11.01 -27.94 18.34
C ILE A 24 -11.60 -29.34 18.20
N THR A 25 -11.39 -30.18 19.21
CA THR A 25 -11.98 -31.53 19.28
C THR A 25 -13.49 -31.51 19.57
N ALA A 26 -13.95 -30.60 20.43
CA ALA A 26 -15.36 -30.57 20.88
C ALA A 26 -16.35 -30.10 19.80
N LYS A 27 -15.92 -29.23 18.89
CA LYS A 27 -16.74 -28.66 17.80
C LYS A 27 -15.89 -28.59 16.51
N PRO A 28 -15.64 -29.73 15.83
CA PRO A 28 -14.73 -29.77 14.69
C PRO A 28 -15.20 -28.94 13.49
N HIS A 29 -16.50 -28.67 13.39
CA HIS A 29 -17.08 -27.81 12.34
C HIS A 29 -16.65 -26.32 12.46
N LEU A 30 -16.14 -25.89 13.61
CA LEU A 30 -15.61 -24.54 13.81
C LEU A 30 -14.16 -24.40 13.33
N ASN A 31 -13.48 -25.50 13.02
CA ASN A 31 -12.11 -25.46 12.53
C ASN A 31 -12.07 -24.82 11.14
N GLY A 32 -11.23 -23.80 11.00
CA GLY A 32 -11.11 -22.98 9.81
C GLY A 32 -12.04 -21.76 9.79
N GLU A 33 -12.96 -21.61 10.73
CA GLU A 33 -13.76 -20.39 10.87
C GLU A 33 -12.91 -19.22 11.40
N LEU A 34 -13.34 -18.01 11.04
CA LEU A 34 -12.72 -16.76 11.45
C LEU A 34 -13.49 -16.16 12.62
N GLY A 35 -12.79 -15.55 13.56
CA GLY A 35 -13.39 -14.85 14.68
C GLY A 35 -12.57 -13.64 15.11
N VAL A 36 -13.20 -12.74 15.84
CA VAL A 36 -12.56 -11.54 16.41
C VAL A 36 -12.30 -11.79 17.88
N VAL A 37 -11.07 -11.51 18.31
CA VAL A 37 -10.70 -11.58 19.74
C VAL A 37 -11.30 -10.36 20.45
N VAL A 38 -12.22 -10.60 21.38
CA VAL A 38 -12.90 -9.54 22.15
C VAL A 38 -12.24 -9.33 23.50
N GLY A 39 -11.66 -10.38 24.08
CA GLY A 39 -11.01 -10.29 25.39
C GLY A 39 -10.20 -11.53 25.73
N TYR A 40 -9.53 -11.49 26.86
CA TYR A 40 -8.76 -12.60 27.42
C TYR A 40 -9.18 -12.83 28.87
N LEU A 41 -9.43 -14.09 29.23
CA LEU A 41 -9.78 -14.53 30.57
C LEU A 41 -8.53 -15.11 31.25
N PRO A 42 -7.85 -14.35 32.13
CA PRO A 42 -6.60 -14.80 32.74
C PRO A 42 -6.80 -16.05 33.60
N ASP A 43 -7.93 -16.14 34.32
CA ASP A 43 -8.23 -17.25 35.23
C ASP A 43 -8.30 -18.61 34.53
N ARG A 44 -8.67 -18.62 33.25
CA ARG A 44 -8.84 -19.84 32.44
C ARG A 44 -7.82 -19.96 31.33
N THR A 45 -6.90 -18.99 31.22
CA THR A 45 -5.94 -18.84 30.13
C THR A 45 -6.57 -19.03 28.74
N ARG A 46 -7.71 -18.35 28.50
CA ARG A 46 -8.51 -18.50 27.28
C ARG A 46 -8.88 -17.15 26.68
N TYR A 47 -8.83 -17.07 25.35
CA TYR A 47 -9.36 -15.96 24.60
C TYR A 47 -10.87 -16.09 24.40
N VAL A 48 -11.56 -14.97 24.51
CA VAL A 48 -12.96 -14.82 24.14
C VAL A 48 -13.01 -14.37 22.70
N VAL A 49 -13.47 -15.26 21.82
CA VAL A 49 -13.54 -15.03 20.38
C VAL A 49 -15.00 -15.03 19.94
N VAL A 50 -15.41 -14.04 19.16
CA VAL A 50 -16.74 -14.02 18.54
C VAL A 50 -16.60 -14.42 17.08
N THR A 51 -17.30 -15.48 16.66
CA THR A 51 -17.20 -15.99 15.28
C THR A 51 -17.79 -14.99 14.28
N CYS A 52 -17.12 -14.77 13.15
CA CYS A 52 -17.57 -13.80 12.15
C CYS A 52 -18.87 -14.24 11.46
N ARG A 53 -19.08 -15.57 11.32
CA ARG A 53 -20.22 -16.15 10.58
C ARG A 53 -21.51 -16.23 11.41
N GLN A 54 -21.42 -16.68 12.65
CA GLN A 54 -22.59 -16.94 13.51
C GLN A 54 -22.72 -15.94 14.66
N GLN A 55 -21.70 -15.12 14.91
CA GLN A 55 -21.62 -14.22 16.08
C GLN A 55 -21.73 -14.97 17.41
N GLU A 56 -21.35 -16.26 17.44
CA GLU A 56 -21.28 -17.05 18.68
C GLU A 56 -19.99 -16.69 19.45
N GLN A 57 -20.13 -16.49 20.75
CA GLN A 57 -19.00 -16.25 21.65
C GLN A 57 -18.40 -17.59 22.11
N LEU A 58 -17.11 -17.78 21.87
CA LEU A 58 -16.35 -18.99 22.19
C LEU A 58 -15.18 -18.66 23.11
N SER A 59 -14.88 -19.56 24.05
CA SER A 59 -13.71 -19.45 24.92
C SER A 59 -12.65 -20.49 24.53
N LEU A 60 -11.63 -20.04 23.80
CA LEU A 60 -10.63 -20.89 23.15
C LEU A 60 -9.25 -20.70 23.78
N LYS A 61 -8.48 -21.76 23.85
CA LYS A 61 -7.08 -21.69 24.29
C LYS A 61 -6.23 -20.98 23.22
N PRO A 62 -5.08 -20.38 23.58
CA PRO A 62 -4.15 -19.77 22.62
C PRO A 62 -3.70 -20.73 21.52
N GLU A 63 -3.46 -22.01 21.84
CA GLU A 63 -3.01 -23.04 20.89
C GLU A 63 -4.02 -23.34 19.78
N ASN A 64 -5.31 -23.09 20.03
CA ASN A 64 -6.40 -23.28 19.06
C ASN A 64 -6.61 -22.09 18.12
N LEU A 65 -5.77 -21.06 18.22
CA LEU A 65 -5.94 -19.80 17.51
C LEU A 65 -4.69 -19.48 16.71
N HIS A 66 -4.89 -19.12 15.46
CA HIS A 66 -3.83 -18.63 14.59
C HIS A 66 -4.18 -17.23 14.10
N LYS A 67 -3.21 -16.33 14.06
CA LYS A 67 -3.43 -15.01 13.45
C LYS A 67 -3.86 -15.20 12.00
N ALA A 68 -4.97 -14.59 11.61
CA ALA A 68 -5.48 -14.68 10.25
C ALA A 68 -4.50 -14.01 9.28
N ASN A 69 -4.29 -14.61 8.11
CA ASN A 69 -3.50 -13.95 7.05
C ASN A 69 -4.27 -12.76 6.47
N PHE A 70 -3.65 -11.94 5.63
CA PHE A 70 -4.30 -10.74 5.07
C PHE A 70 -5.62 -11.05 4.34
N LEU A 71 -5.65 -12.13 3.55
CA LEU A 71 -6.84 -12.52 2.78
C LEU A 71 -7.97 -13.03 3.69
N GLU A 72 -7.62 -13.78 4.73
CA GLU A 72 -8.54 -14.23 5.77
C GLU A 72 -9.06 -13.05 6.60
N GLN A 73 -8.22 -12.06 6.92
CA GLN A 73 -8.66 -10.84 7.60
C GLN A 73 -9.71 -10.11 6.76
N ALA A 74 -9.46 -9.91 5.46
CA ALA A 74 -10.42 -9.29 4.55
C ALA A 74 -11.74 -10.08 4.47
N LYS A 75 -11.66 -11.41 4.35
CA LYS A 75 -12.82 -12.30 4.36
C LYS A 75 -13.60 -12.22 5.68
N GLY A 76 -12.92 -12.18 6.82
CA GLY A 76 -13.52 -12.07 8.15
C GLY A 76 -14.24 -10.73 8.33
N GLN A 77 -13.62 -9.63 7.92
CA GLN A 77 -14.25 -8.31 7.91
C GLN A 77 -15.50 -8.28 7.03
N TYR A 78 -15.43 -8.88 5.83
CA TYR A 78 -16.59 -8.99 4.94
C TYR A 78 -17.73 -9.79 5.57
N GLN A 79 -17.43 -10.91 6.25
CA GLN A 79 -18.43 -11.71 6.95
C GLN A 79 -19.08 -10.94 8.11
N LEU A 80 -18.30 -10.19 8.88
CA LEU A 80 -18.81 -9.33 9.96
C LEU A 80 -19.75 -8.26 9.41
N LEU A 81 -19.35 -7.56 8.35
CA LEU A 81 -20.18 -6.54 7.70
C LEU A 81 -21.47 -7.14 7.12
N THR A 82 -21.38 -8.32 6.52
CA THR A 82 -22.53 -9.01 5.93
C THR A 82 -23.53 -9.46 7.00
N ASN A 83 -23.06 -9.77 8.21
CA ASN A 83 -23.90 -10.22 9.32
C ASN A 83 -24.41 -9.09 10.21
N ASP A 84 -23.85 -7.88 10.11
CA ASP A 84 -24.34 -6.74 10.86
C ASP A 84 -25.77 -6.36 10.42
N PRO A 85 -26.79 -6.42 11.30
CA PRO A 85 -28.16 -6.05 10.96
C PRO A 85 -28.29 -4.59 10.53
N ARG A 86 -27.40 -3.69 11.00
CA ARG A 86 -27.40 -2.29 10.61
C ARG A 86 -26.96 -2.13 9.16
N VAL A 87 -25.89 -2.80 8.78
CA VAL A 87 -25.37 -2.80 7.40
C VAL A 87 -26.39 -3.45 6.47
N ARG A 88 -27.03 -4.56 6.86
CA ARG A 88 -28.13 -5.17 6.07
C ARG A 88 -29.28 -4.21 5.85
N ARG A 89 -29.76 -3.53 6.90
CA ARG A 89 -30.84 -2.53 6.76
C ARG A 89 -30.44 -1.38 5.85
N GLN A 90 -29.21 -0.87 5.98
CA GLN A 90 -28.71 0.19 5.10
C GLN A 90 -28.58 -0.29 3.65
N LEU A 91 -28.05 -1.48 3.42
CA LEU A 91 -27.96 -2.08 2.09
C LEU A 91 -29.34 -2.30 1.47
N GLN A 92 -30.32 -2.81 2.23
CA GLN A 92 -31.69 -2.95 1.77
C GLN A 92 -32.32 -1.60 1.40
N GLN A 93 -32.09 -0.56 2.21
CA GLN A 93 -32.55 0.79 1.90
C GLN A 93 -31.92 1.35 0.62
N VAL A 94 -30.61 1.18 0.44
CA VAL A 94 -29.90 1.58 -0.78
C VAL A 94 -30.40 0.78 -1.98
N TYR A 95 -30.54 -0.54 -1.82
CA TYR A 95 -31.05 -1.43 -2.85
C TYR A 95 -32.44 -1.00 -3.32
N HIS A 96 -33.37 -0.75 -2.39
CA HIS A 96 -34.70 -0.25 -2.74
C HIS A 96 -34.67 1.11 -3.43
N ARG A 97 -33.82 2.05 -2.98
CA ARG A 97 -33.66 3.36 -3.63
C ARG A 97 -33.11 3.26 -5.06
N VAL A 98 -32.21 2.31 -5.30
CA VAL A 98 -31.68 2.04 -6.64
C VAL A 98 -32.75 1.36 -7.50
N GLN A 99 -33.46 0.38 -6.94
CA GLN A 99 -34.51 -0.35 -7.61
C GLN A 99 -35.68 0.54 -8.05
N THR A 100 -36.06 1.55 -7.25
CA THR A 100 -37.14 2.48 -7.62
C THR A 100 -36.74 3.47 -8.72
N LYS A 101 -35.44 3.67 -8.97
CA LYS A 101 -34.92 4.54 -10.04
C LYS A 101 -34.60 3.80 -11.33
N LEU A 102 -34.50 2.47 -11.29
CA LEU A 102 -34.22 1.64 -12.46
C LEU A 102 -35.52 1.30 -13.21
N PRO A 103 -35.49 1.20 -14.55
CA PRO A 103 -36.64 0.74 -15.30
C PRO A 103 -36.96 -0.72 -14.94
N ALA A 104 -38.24 -1.08 -14.97
CA ALA A 104 -38.77 -2.37 -14.48
C ALA A 104 -38.02 -3.65 -14.90
N PRO A 105 -37.42 -3.78 -16.11
CA PRO A 105 -36.68 -5.00 -16.46
C PRO A 105 -35.27 -5.10 -15.84
N LEU A 106 -34.71 -4.02 -15.28
CA LEU A 106 -33.33 -3.99 -14.79
C LEU A 106 -33.27 -4.19 -13.27
N GLN A 107 -32.85 -5.38 -12.84
CA GLN A 107 -32.49 -5.60 -11.44
C GLN A 107 -31.12 -4.97 -11.13
N PRO A 108 -30.88 -4.46 -9.89
CA PRO A 108 -29.59 -3.87 -9.50
C PRO A 108 -28.38 -4.79 -9.74
N GLU A 109 -28.55 -6.11 -9.68
CA GLU A 109 -27.54 -7.11 -9.98
C GLU A 109 -27.02 -6.99 -11.41
N HIS A 110 -27.92 -6.78 -12.38
CA HIS A 110 -27.54 -6.58 -13.79
C HIS A 110 -26.73 -5.31 -13.96
N VAL A 111 -27.09 -4.23 -13.25
CA VAL A 111 -26.35 -2.97 -13.29
C VAL A 111 -24.94 -3.16 -12.72
N ALA A 112 -24.80 -3.92 -11.62
CA ALA A 112 -23.49 -4.23 -11.04
C ALA A 112 -22.62 -5.07 -11.98
N VAL A 113 -23.20 -6.09 -12.64
CA VAL A 113 -22.49 -6.91 -13.63
C VAL A 113 -22.07 -6.08 -14.84
N VAL A 114 -22.95 -5.24 -15.38
CA VAL A 114 -22.63 -4.33 -16.49
C VAL A 114 -21.52 -3.36 -16.10
N LEU A 115 -21.59 -2.77 -14.90
CA LEU A 115 -20.53 -1.88 -14.40
C LEU A 115 -19.19 -2.61 -14.26
N LEU A 116 -19.19 -3.85 -13.75
CA LEU A 116 -17.99 -4.67 -13.65
C LEU A 116 -17.40 -4.98 -15.03
N LEU A 117 -18.24 -5.36 -16.00
CA LEU A 117 -17.82 -5.61 -17.37
C LEU A 117 -17.26 -4.34 -18.03
N LEU A 118 -17.85 -3.17 -17.76
CA LEU A 118 -17.32 -1.89 -18.24
C LEU A 118 -15.95 -1.58 -17.62
N ILE A 119 -15.74 -1.88 -16.33
CA ILE A 119 -14.43 -1.72 -15.68
C ILE A 119 -13.40 -2.68 -16.29
N LEU A 120 -13.76 -3.95 -16.51
CA LEU A 120 -12.87 -4.93 -17.13
C LEU A 120 -12.53 -4.57 -18.58
N ALA A 121 -13.53 -4.17 -19.37
CA ALA A 121 -13.33 -3.69 -20.73
C ALA A 121 -12.43 -2.45 -20.75
N SER A 122 -12.68 -1.49 -19.86
CA SER A 122 -11.81 -0.32 -19.69
C SER A 122 -10.37 -0.74 -19.38
N GLY A 123 -10.18 -1.70 -18.46
CA GLY A 123 -8.87 -2.23 -18.08
C GLY A 123 -8.12 -2.86 -19.24
N TYR A 124 -8.86 -3.56 -20.11
CA TYR A 124 -8.32 -4.18 -21.33
C TYR A 124 -7.92 -3.12 -22.38
N PHE A 125 -8.78 -2.13 -22.66
CA PHE A 125 -8.53 -1.15 -23.73
C PHE A 125 -7.61 0.00 -23.32
N LEU A 126 -7.72 0.52 -22.10
CA LEU A 126 -6.96 1.68 -21.61
C LEU A 126 -5.74 1.28 -20.77
N GLY A 127 -5.68 0.03 -20.34
CA GLY A 127 -4.72 -0.46 -19.37
C GLY A 127 -5.18 -0.26 -17.92
N VAL A 128 -4.88 -1.25 -17.07
CA VAL A 128 -5.30 -1.33 -15.66
C VAL A 128 -5.03 -0.04 -14.88
N SER A 129 -3.86 0.60 -15.06
CA SER A 129 -3.51 1.82 -14.34
C SER A 129 -4.43 3.00 -14.66
N LYS A 130 -4.79 3.20 -15.95
CA LYS A 130 -5.68 4.29 -16.35
C LYS A 130 -7.09 4.02 -15.88
N THR A 131 -7.55 2.77 -15.97
CA THR A 131 -8.85 2.36 -15.48
C THR A 131 -8.99 2.56 -13.97
N LEU A 132 -8.00 2.16 -13.18
CA LEU A 132 -8.00 2.42 -11.73
C LEU A 132 -8.08 3.92 -11.44
N MET A 133 -7.36 4.76 -12.18
CA MET A 133 -7.46 6.22 -12.04
C MET A 133 -8.85 6.75 -12.39
N ILE A 134 -9.45 6.34 -13.51
CA ILE A 134 -10.81 6.74 -13.89
C ILE A 134 -11.83 6.30 -12.85
N VAL A 135 -11.76 5.04 -12.41
CA VAL A 135 -12.67 4.49 -11.39
C VAL A 135 -12.51 5.26 -10.08
N SER A 136 -11.28 5.56 -9.66
CA SER A 136 -11.03 6.36 -8.45
C SER A 136 -11.57 7.79 -8.56
N LEU A 137 -11.44 8.43 -9.73
CA LEU A 137 -11.99 9.75 -10.00
C LEU A 137 -13.52 9.73 -9.94
N LEU A 138 -14.16 8.75 -10.58
CA LEU A 138 -15.61 8.58 -10.57
C LEU A 138 -16.15 8.29 -9.16
N LEU A 139 -15.47 7.43 -8.39
CA LEU A 139 -15.78 7.20 -6.99
C LEU A 139 -15.64 8.47 -6.15
N GLY A 140 -14.57 9.25 -6.36
CA GLY A 140 -14.39 10.55 -5.71
C GLY A 140 -15.48 11.56 -6.07
N LEU A 141 -15.91 11.62 -7.32
CA LEU A 141 -17.03 12.46 -7.73
C LEU A 141 -18.35 11.97 -7.14
N ALA A 142 -18.57 10.66 -7.08
CA ALA A 142 -19.76 10.06 -6.48
C ALA A 142 -19.83 10.29 -4.97
N THR A 143 -18.70 10.25 -4.25
CA THR A 143 -18.67 10.55 -2.81
C THR A 143 -18.91 12.03 -2.54
N LEU A 144 -18.40 12.93 -3.38
CA LEU A 144 -18.65 14.38 -3.28
C LEU A 144 -20.11 14.75 -3.61
N ALA A 145 -20.68 14.13 -4.64
CA ALA A 145 -22.05 14.39 -5.09
C ALA A 145 -23.11 13.62 -4.28
N GLY A 146 -22.74 12.52 -3.62
CA GLY A 146 -23.65 11.60 -2.93
C GLY A 146 -24.62 12.28 -1.96
N PRO A 147 -24.16 13.17 -1.05
CA PRO A 147 -25.07 13.87 -0.13
C PRO A 147 -26.09 14.76 -0.83
N GLU A 148 -25.74 15.38 -1.97
CA GLU A 148 -26.66 16.25 -2.72
C GLU A 148 -27.67 15.46 -3.55
N ILE A 149 -27.22 14.34 -4.13
CA ILE A 149 -28.10 13.38 -4.81
C ILE A 149 -29.10 12.81 -3.80
N ALA A 150 -28.66 12.53 -2.57
CA ALA A 150 -29.52 12.06 -1.49
C ALA A 150 -30.50 13.15 -1.01
N ALA A 151 -30.11 14.43 -1.05
CA ALA A 151 -30.97 15.57 -0.78
C ALA A 151 -31.95 15.90 -1.92
N GLY A 152 -31.85 15.22 -3.07
CA GLY A 152 -32.73 15.42 -4.22
C GLY A 152 -32.45 16.72 -4.99
N LYS A 153 -31.25 17.30 -4.87
CA LYS A 153 -30.87 18.48 -5.65
C LYS A 153 -30.76 18.16 -7.14
N SER A 154 -30.99 19.17 -7.99
CA SER A 154 -30.83 19.04 -9.45
C SER A 154 -29.36 18.91 -9.84
N TRP A 155 -29.07 18.26 -10.98
CA TRP A 155 -27.70 18.10 -11.49
C TRP A 155 -26.96 19.42 -11.71
N GLU A 156 -27.68 20.48 -12.06
CA GLU A 156 -27.13 21.83 -12.21
C GLU A 156 -26.64 22.40 -10.88
N GLN A 157 -27.44 22.22 -9.81
CA GLN A 157 -27.04 22.64 -8.46
C GLN A 157 -25.85 21.81 -7.97
N ILE A 158 -25.86 20.50 -8.20
CA ILE A 158 -24.75 19.60 -7.85
C ILE A 158 -23.46 20.07 -8.55
N GLY A 159 -23.51 20.35 -9.85
CA GLY A 159 -22.35 20.82 -10.61
C GLY A 159 -21.82 22.17 -10.12
N ARG A 160 -22.71 23.09 -9.72
CA ARG A 160 -22.33 24.41 -9.20
C ARG A 160 -21.69 24.34 -7.82
N ASP A 161 -22.15 23.42 -6.97
CA ASP A 161 -21.66 23.23 -5.60
C ASP A 161 -20.42 22.31 -5.52
N LEU A 162 -20.14 21.52 -6.56
CA LEU A 162 -19.07 20.51 -6.59
C LEU A 162 -17.68 21.08 -6.27
N PRO A 163 -17.22 22.22 -6.86
CA PRO A 163 -15.89 22.75 -6.56
C PRO A 163 -15.75 23.14 -5.08
N ARG A 164 -16.79 23.74 -4.49
CA ARG A 164 -16.81 24.13 -3.08
C ARG A 164 -16.73 22.93 -2.16
N ARG A 165 -17.46 21.85 -2.48
CA ARG A 165 -17.42 20.58 -1.73
C ARG A 165 -16.08 19.87 -1.88
N ALA A 166 -15.54 19.81 -3.08
CA ALA A 166 -14.22 19.22 -3.33
C ALA A 166 -13.15 19.92 -2.47
N THR A 167 -13.21 21.25 -2.38
CA THR A 167 -12.30 22.00 -1.50
C THR A 167 -12.54 21.71 -0.02
N SER A 168 -13.79 21.67 0.46
CA SER A 168 -14.05 21.38 1.89
C SER A 168 -13.65 19.96 2.28
N THR A 169 -13.95 18.95 1.45
CA THR A 169 -13.55 17.57 1.72
C THR A 169 -12.04 17.39 1.69
N LEU A 170 -11.34 18.05 0.76
CA LEU A 170 -9.88 18.04 0.72
C LEU A 170 -9.29 18.74 1.95
N GLN A 171 -9.89 19.85 2.39
CA GLN A 171 -9.51 20.57 3.60
C GLN A 171 -9.63 19.68 4.85
N ASP A 172 -10.75 18.98 5.00
CA ASP A 172 -10.97 18.04 6.10
C ASP A 172 -9.99 16.86 6.06
N THR A 173 -9.73 16.33 4.86
CA THR A 173 -8.76 15.25 4.67
C THR A 173 -7.35 15.69 5.05
N ILE A 174 -6.92 16.91 4.66
CA ILE A 174 -5.60 17.46 5.02
C ILE A 174 -5.49 17.65 6.54
N ARG A 175 -6.54 18.14 7.20
CA ARG A 175 -6.58 18.30 8.67
C ARG A 175 -6.43 16.97 9.40
N GLN A 176 -7.07 15.92 8.90
CA GLN A 176 -7.03 14.59 9.51
C GLN A 176 -5.73 13.82 9.22
N SER A 177 -5.18 13.97 8.02
CA SER A 177 -4.03 13.18 7.55
C SER A 177 -2.66 13.76 7.93
N VAL A 178 -2.56 15.08 8.13
CA VAL A 178 -1.30 15.76 8.43
C VAL A 178 -1.33 16.34 9.84
N PRO A 179 -0.84 15.62 10.86
CA PRO A 179 -0.77 16.16 12.21
C PRO A 179 0.15 17.41 12.25
N TYR A 180 -0.18 18.36 13.13
CA TYR A 180 0.52 19.64 13.35
C TYR A 180 0.43 20.70 12.23
N VAL A 181 0.67 20.34 10.98
CA VAL A 181 0.71 21.30 9.85
C VAL A 181 -0.61 21.34 9.07
N GLY A 182 -1.41 20.27 9.16
CA GLY A 182 -2.69 20.12 8.47
C GLY A 182 -3.65 21.30 8.67
N PRO A 183 -3.90 21.78 9.90
CA PRO A 183 -4.76 22.94 10.14
C PRO A 183 -4.26 24.21 9.44
N LYS A 184 -2.96 24.53 9.54
CA LYS A 184 -2.39 25.73 8.90
C LYS A 184 -2.48 25.69 7.37
N LEU A 185 -2.20 24.52 6.77
CA LEU A 185 -2.34 24.32 5.32
C LEU A 185 -3.79 24.40 4.87
N ALA A 186 -4.69 23.78 5.63
CA ALA A 186 -6.12 23.72 5.36
C ALA A 186 -6.80 25.10 5.48
N ASP A 187 -6.33 25.96 6.38
CA ASP A 187 -6.89 27.30 6.58
C ASP A 187 -6.36 28.35 5.59
N THR A 188 -5.34 28.00 4.81
CA THR A 188 -4.80 28.91 3.79
C THR A 188 -5.68 28.91 2.54
N PRO A 189 -6.33 30.03 2.17
CA PRO A 189 -7.42 30.07 1.19
C PRO A 189 -7.01 29.65 -0.23
N TYR A 190 -5.72 29.67 -0.55
CA TYR A 190 -5.20 29.34 -1.87
C TYR A 190 -4.56 27.95 -1.97
N VAL A 191 -4.19 27.33 -0.84
CA VAL A 191 -3.42 26.07 -0.86
C VAL A 191 -4.31 24.90 -1.28
N VAL A 192 -5.48 24.77 -0.67
CA VAL A 192 -6.44 23.69 -0.98
C VAL A 192 -6.92 23.72 -2.45
N PRO A 193 -7.39 24.85 -3.01
CA PRO A 193 -7.78 24.89 -4.42
C PRO A 193 -6.60 24.70 -5.37
N ALA A 194 -5.40 25.18 -5.04
CA ALA A 194 -4.20 24.91 -5.84
C ALA A 194 -3.84 23.42 -5.86
N LEU A 195 -3.86 22.76 -4.70
CA LEU A 195 -3.64 21.31 -4.61
C LEU A 195 -4.69 20.51 -5.40
N LEU A 196 -5.96 20.89 -5.29
CA LEU A 196 -7.03 20.28 -6.08
C LEU A 196 -6.81 20.47 -7.59
N GLY A 197 -6.42 21.69 -8.01
CA GLY A 197 -6.09 21.99 -9.39
C GLY A 197 -4.92 21.17 -9.92
N ILE A 198 -3.86 21.00 -9.12
CA ILE A 198 -2.70 20.15 -9.47
C ILE A 198 -3.10 18.68 -9.59
N LEU A 199 -3.91 18.16 -8.66
CA LEU A 199 -4.41 16.79 -8.70
C LEU A 199 -5.28 16.53 -9.94
N LEU A 200 -6.18 17.45 -10.27
CA LEU A 200 -7.02 17.36 -11.46
C LEU A 200 -6.19 17.46 -12.75
N ALA A 201 -5.29 18.44 -12.85
CA ALA A 201 -4.41 18.59 -14.00
C ALA A 201 -3.50 17.37 -14.19
N GLY A 202 -2.94 16.82 -13.10
CA GLY A 202 -2.16 15.60 -13.12
C GLY A 202 -2.97 14.39 -13.60
N THR A 203 -4.20 14.24 -13.10
CA THR A 203 -5.10 13.15 -13.50
C THR A 203 -5.46 13.26 -14.99
N VAL A 204 -5.85 14.44 -15.45
CA VAL A 204 -6.15 14.70 -16.87
C VAL A 204 -4.93 14.42 -17.75
N LYS A 205 -3.74 14.88 -17.33
CA LYS A 205 -2.49 14.64 -18.06
C LYS A 205 -2.19 13.15 -18.19
N VAL A 206 -2.33 12.36 -17.13
CA VAL A 206 -2.09 10.90 -17.17
C VAL A 206 -3.12 10.17 -18.03
N LEU A 207 -4.38 10.63 -18.02
CA LEU A 207 -5.43 10.04 -18.84
C LEU A 207 -5.23 10.32 -20.34
N LEU A 208 -4.92 11.57 -20.69
CA LEU A 208 -4.78 12.03 -22.07
C LEU A 208 -3.47 11.62 -22.74
N LEU A 209 -2.36 11.53 -22.01
CA LEU A 209 -1.09 11.13 -22.60
C LEU A 209 -1.15 9.65 -23.00
N PRO A 210 -0.88 9.28 -24.28
CA PRO A 210 -0.76 7.89 -24.67
C PRO A 210 0.35 7.25 -23.82
N ALA A 211 0.17 5.97 -23.45
CA ALA A 211 1.22 5.23 -22.79
C ALA A 211 2.47 5.32 -23.69
N GLN A 212 3.57 5.88 -23.17
CA GLN A 212 4.80 5.91 -23.95
C GLN A 212 5.12 4.48 -24.36
N PRO A 213 5.41 4.23 -25.65
CA PRO A 213 5.75 2.90 -26.12
C PRO A 213 6.87 2.39 -25.22
N ARG A 214 6.63 1.27 -24.53
CA ARG A 214 7.67 0.63 -23.73
C ARG A 214 8.77 0.28 -24.71
N VAL A 215 9.91 0.95 -24.62
CA VAL A 215 11.09 0.55 -25.37
C VAL A 215 11.37 -0.89 -24.94
N PRO A 216 11.33 -1.86 -25.86
CA PRO A 216 11.60 -3.25 -25.53
C PRO A 216 12.93 -3.32 -24.76
N LEU A 217 12.92 -3.96 -23.59
CA LEU A 217 14.11 -4.07 -22.74
C LEU A 217 15.27 -4.78 -23.48
N GLU A 218 14.95 -5.55 -24.53
CA GLU A 218 15.86 -6.28 -25.40
C GLU A 218 16.88 -5.37 -26.13
N THR A 219 16.50 -4.15 -26.50
CA THR A 219 17.41 -3.23 -27.20
C THR A 219 18.42 -2.58 -26.25
N ALA A 220 18.11 -2.46 -24.96
CA ALA A 220 19.03 -1.91 -23.96
C ALA A 220 20.13 -2.92 -23.56
N ALA A 221 19.79 -4.22 -23.48
CA ALA A 221 20.77 -5.27 -23.20
C ALA A 221 21.76 -5.48 -24.35
N THR A 222 21.32 -5.28 -25.60
CA THR A 222 22.18 -5.45 -26.78
C THR A 222 23.12 -4.27 -27.00
N ALA A 223 22.72 -3.05 -26.61
CA ALA A 223 23.55 -1.85 -26.73
C ALA A 223 24.78 -1.84 -25.79
N LEU A 224 24.79 -2.66 -24.74
CA LEU A 224 25.93 -2.81 -23.82
C LEU A 224 26.93 -3.90 -24.24
N ARG A 225 26.65 -4.66 -25.32
CA ARG A 225 27.42 -5.86 -25.67
C ARG A 225 28.43 -5.69 -26.82
N THR A 226 28.67 -4.46 -27.27
CA THR A 226 29.56 -4.20 -28.43
C THR A 226 30.59 -3.11 -28.13
N GLU A 227 31.48 -3.36 -27.17
CA GLU A 227 32.83 -2.77 -27.22
C GLU A 227 33.82 -3.87 -27.62
N PRO A 228 34.20 -3.94 -28.92
CA PRO A 228 35.25 -4.83 -29.38
C PRO A 228 36.61 -4.19 -29.04
N GLY A 229 37.24 -4.59 -27.93
CA GLY A 229 38.67 -4.24 -27.73
C GLY A 229 39.26 -4.24 -26.33
N ALA A 230 38.49 -4.39 -25.25
CA ALA A 230 39.10 -4.39 -23.92
C ALA A 230 39.72 -5.75 -23.55
N PRO A 231 41.02 -5.84 -23.21
CA PRO A 231 41.66 -7.08 -22.79
C PRO A 231 41.04 -7.59 -21.48
N ARG A 232 40.46 -8.78 -21.53
CA ARG A 232 39.96 -9.55 -20.38
C ARG A 232 41.07 -9.73 -19.34
N ARG A 233 41.01 -8.95 -18.26
CA ARG A 233 41.74 -9.20 -17.02
C ARG A 233 40.80 -9.97 -16.08
N GLY A 234 41.27 -11.14 -15.65
CA GLY A 234 40.46 -12.23 -15.08
C GLY A 234 39.76 -11.92 -13.76
N GLY A 235 38.63 -12.59 -13.57
CA GLY A 235 37.79 -12.53 -12.37
C GLY A 235 36.50 -11.74 -12.58
N ALA A 236 35.74 -12.03 -13.63
CA ALA A 236 34.38 -11.51 -13.73
C ALA A 236 33.58 -12.09 -12.56
N LEU A 237 33.14 -11.22 -11.65
CA LEU A 237 32.14 -11.56 -10.65
C LEU A 237 30.94 -12.19 -11.40
N PRO A 238 30.40 -13.33 -10.93
CA PRO A 238 29.26 -13.96 -11.56
C PRO A 238 28.14 -12.94 -11.70
N ASP A 239 27.52 -12.93 -12.87
CA ASP A 239 26.44 -11.98 -13.18
C ASP A 239 25.34 -12.14 -12.12
N ALA A 240 24.71 -11.04 -11.71
CA ALA A 240 23.71 -11.07 -10.66
C ALA A 240 22.53 -11.99 -11.02
N GLU A 241 22.26 -12.15 -12.31
CA GLU A 241 21.27 -13.08 -12.85
C GLU A 241 21.67 -14.55 -12.62
N GLU A 242 22.96 -14.88 -12.70
CA GLU A 242 23.47 -16.23 -12.47
C GLU A 242 23.39 -16.61 -10.99
N LEU A 243 23.72 -15.66 -10.09
CA LEU A 243 23.53 -15.84 -8.64
C LEU A 243 22.06 -16.02 -8.27
N TYR A 244 21.15 -15.29 -8.91
CA TYR A 244 19.71 -15.41 -8.66
C TYR A 244 19.18 -16.76 -9.15
N LYS A 245 19.65 -17.21 -10.31
CA LYS A 245 19.29 -18.51 -10.88
C LYS A 245 19.76 -19.66 -9.98
N LEU A 246 20.99 -19.61 -9.48
CA LEU A 246 21.51 -20.60 -8.53
C LEU A 246 20.65 -20.67 -7.25
N GLY A 247 20.25 -19.52 -6.70
CA GLY A 247 19.35 -19.49 -5.54
C GLY A 247 17.95 -20.06 -5.82
N PHE A 248 17.43 -19.86 -7.03
CA PHE A 248 16.15 -20.42 -7.46
C PHE A 248 16.23 -21.94 -7.67
N ASP A 249 17.32 -22.42 -8.26
CA ASP A 249 17.57 -23.84 -8.51
C ASP A 249 17.77 -24.61 -7.18
N ASP A 250 18.45 -24.00 -6.21
CA ASP A 250 18.57 -24.53 -4.84
C ASP A 250 17.18 -24.65 -4.16
N ALA A 251 16.36 -23.59 -4.25
CA ALA A 251 15.04 -23.56 -3.64
C ALA A 251 14.06 -24.57 -4.28
N THR A 252 14.11 -24.73 -5.60
CA THR A 252 13.27 -25.70 -6.31
C THR A 252 13.70 -27.15 -6.07
N SER A 253 14.98 -27.37 -5.75
CA SER A 253 15.53 -28.68 -5.39
C SER A 253 15.42 -29.03 -3.90
N ASN A 254 14.76 -28.19 -3.08
CA ASN A 254 14.71 -28.30 -1.61
C ASN A 254 16.11 -28.38 -0.95
N LEU A 255 17.11 -27.71 -1.53
CA LEU A 255 18.43 -27.56 -0.93
C LEU A 255 18.46 -26.33 -0.01
N ALA A 256 19.42 -26.29 0.90
CA ALA A 256 19.65 -25.08 1.70
C ALA A 256 20.11 -23.93 0.79
N PHE A 257 19.73 -22.69 1.12
CA PHE A 257 20.12 -21.53 0.33
C PHE A 257 21.64 -21.40 0.23
N GLY A 258 22.17 -21.33 -1.00
CA GLY A 258 23.60 -21.13 -1.24
C GLY A 258 24.42 -22.41 -1.28
N THR A 259 23.78 -23.58 -1.36
CA THR A 259 24.48 -24.88 -1.49
C THR A 259 25.24 -24.96 -2.81
N SER A 260 24.70 -24.33 -3.87
CA SER A 260 25.34 -24.31 -5.19
C SER A 260 26.32 -23.14 -5.39
N LEU A 261 26.50 -22.27 -4.39
CA LEU A 261 27.52 -21.22 -4.45
C LEU A 261 28.89 -21.85 -4.14
N SER A 262 29.86 -21.61 -5.03
CA SER A 262 31.24 -22.02 -4.75
C SER A 262 31.69 -21.40 -3.42
N PRO A 263 32.26 -22.18 -2.50
CA PRO A 263 32.71 -21.65 -1.21
C PRO A 263 33.66 -20.49 -1.48
N PRO A 264 33.53 -19.36 -0.76
CA PRO A 264 34.37 -18.20 -0.99
C PRO A 264 35.83 -18.64 -0.85
N SER A 265 36.60 -18.45 -1.92
CA SER A 265 38.04 -18.67 -1.92
C SER A 265 38.64 -17.84 -0.79
N VAL A 266 39.16 -18.53 0.23
CA VAL A 266 39.87 -18.05 1.42
C VAL A 266 40.08 -16.53 1.41
N VAL A 267 39.18 -15.81 2.07
CA VAL A 267 39.39 -14.39 2.37
C VAL A 267 40.52 -14.34 3.41
N PRO A 268 41.60 -13.57 3.20
CA PRO A 268 42.64 -13.38 4.20
C PRO A 268 42.04 -12.89 5.53
N ASP A 269 42.45 -13.51 6.64
CA ASP A 269 41.91 -13.37 8.01
C ASP A 269 41.93 -11.95 8.63
N ASP A 270 42.31 -10.92 7.89
CA ASP A 270 42.58 -9.58 8.44
C ASP A 270 41.33 -8.66 8.57
N PHE A 271 40.12 -9.19 8.36
CA PHE A 271 38.86 -8.42 8.45
C PHE A 271 37.82 -9.01 9.40
N LEU A 272 38.25 -9.58 10.54
CA LEU A 272 37.35 -9.93 11.63
C LEU A 272 36.88 -8.66 12.36
N VAL A 273 35.76 -8.11 11.90
CA VAL A 273 34.96 -7.15 12.66
C VAL A 273 34.29 -7.91 13.81
N ASN A 274 34.63 -7.55 15.04
CA ASN A 274 34.03 -8.05 16.28
C ASN A 274 32.52 -7.72 16.31
N ASP A 275 31.68 -8.72 16.06
CA ASP A 275 30.22 -8.64 16.25
C ASP A 275 29.84 -9.02 17.70
N ASP A 276 30.18 -8.16 18.67
CA ASP A 276 29.61 -8.18 20.02
C ASP A 276 28.27 -7.41 20.01
N TYR A 277 27.20 -8.09 19.57
CA TYR A 277 25.83 -7.56 19.53
C TYR A 277 24.88 -8.31 20.50
N SER A 278 25.34 -8.64 21.71
CA SER A 278 24.55 -9.42 22.68
C SER A 278 23.78 -8.62 23.75
N ASP A 279 23.91 -7.30 23.84
CA ASP A 279 23.20 -6.53 24.89
C ASP A 279 22.45 -5.31 24.33
N MET A 280 21.14 -5.45 24.14
CA MET A 280 20.24 -4.31 23.92
C MET A 280 19.09 -4.32 24.94
N PRO A 281 19.06 -3.36 25.88
CA PRO A 281 17.99 -3.26 26.88
C PRO A 281 16.67 -2.81 26.26
N SER A 282 15.56 -3.41 26.71
CA SER A 282 14.21 -3.07 26.28
C SER A 282 13.80 -1.68 26.76
N LEU A 283 13.75 -0.71 25.84
CA LEU A 283 13.31 0.66 26.10
C LEU A 283 11.78 0.78 26.01
N THR A 284 11.13 0.97 27.15
CA THR A 284 9.81 1.61 27.23
C THR A 284 10.00 3.12 27.10
N THR A 285 9.51 3.74 26.04
CA THR A 285 9.61 5.20 25.89
C THR A 285 8.36 5.83 25.31
N ASN A 286 7.82 6.78 26.06
CA ASN A 286 6.93 7.83 25.62
C ASN A 286 7.76 8.79 24.73
N THR A 287 7.93 8.45 23.45
CA THR A 287 8.85 9.15 22.54
C THR A 287 8.23 10.41 21.96
N ARG A 288 8.89 11.56 22.19
CA ARG A 288 8.84 12.68 21.24
C ARG A 288 9.07 12.11 19.84
N VAL A 289 8.07 12.22 18.98
CA VAL A 289 8.14 11.67 17.62
C VAL A 289 9.25 12.43 16.90
N SER A 290 10.39 11.77 16.69
CA SER A 290 11.49 12.34 15.93
C SER A 290 10.97 12.76 14.56
N PRO A 291 11.34 13.96 14.05
CA PRO A 291 11.03 14.35 12.66
C PRO A 291 11.64 13.36 11.65
N TRP A 292 12.61 12.56 12.09
CA TRP A 292 13.18 11.42 11.37
C TRP A 292 12.41 10.13 11.67
N ASN A 293 11.22 10.00 11.08
CA ASN A 293 10.52 8.72 11.05
C ASN A 293 11.06 7.81 9.93
N TRP A 294 10.76 6.51 10.02
CA TRP A 294 11.16 5.51 9.02
C TRP A 294 10.76 5.90 7.59
N SER A 295 9.63 6.59 7.44
CA SER A 295 9.15 7.09 6.15
C SER A 295 10.04 8.21 5.58
N THR A 296 10.54 9.13 6.41
CA THR A 296 11.55 10.14 6.02
C THR A 296 12.86 9.44 5.62
N LEU A 297 13.28 8.42 6.36
CA LEU A 297 14.50 7.66 6.08
C LEU A 297 14.40 6.91 4.74
N MET A 298 13.25 6.28 4.46
CA MET A 298 12.96 5.68 3.16
C MET A 298 12.92 6.72 2.02
N SER A 299 12.45 7.94 2.31
CA SER A 299 12.45 9.04 1.33
C SER A 299 13.87 9.50 1.03
N VAL A 300 14.75 9.59 2.02
CA VAL A 300 16.19 9.88 1.83
C VAL A 300 16.87 8.77 1.02
N PHE A 301 16.60 7.51 1.34
CA PHE A 301 17.18 6.37 0.62
C PHE A 301 16.72 6.33 -0.83
N TYR A 302 15.42 6.51 -1.07
CA TYR A 302 14.86 6.59 -2.43
C TYR A 302 15.45 7.79 -3.19
N LEU A 303 15.55 8.96 -2.56
CA LEU A 303 16.15 10.15 -3.15
C LEU A 303 17.61 9.89 -3.55
N GLY A 304 18.42 9.38 -2.62
CA GLY A 304 19.83 9.07 -2.85
C GLY A 304 20.03 8.06 -3.97
N ARG A 305 19.29 6.96 -3.95
CA ARG A 305 19.33 5.94 -5.02
C ARG A 305 18.93 6.53 -6.38
N THR A 306 17.86 7.33 -6.42
CA THR A 306 17.35 7.88 -7.68
C THR A 306 18.31 8.93 -8.25
N VAL A 307 18.85 9.83 -7.43
CA VAL A 307 19.85 10.83 -7.86
C VAL A 307 21.14 10.15 -8.32
N TYR A 308 21.59 9.11 -7.61
CA TYR A 308 22.75 8.32 -8.01
C TYR A 308 22.53 7.65 -9.37
N ALA A 309 21.41 6.93 -9.54
CA ALA A 309 21.05 6.28 -10.79
C ALA A 309 20.91 7.26 -11.97
N LEU A 310 20.38 8.47 -11.71
CA LEU A 310 20.24 9.50 -12.74
C LEU A 310 21.59 10.00 -13.26
N GLY A 311 22.61 10.13 -12.40
CA GLY A 311 23.91 10.67 -12.80
C GLY A 311 24.99 9.62 -13.07
N TRP A 312 24.74 8.33 -12.80
CA TRP A 312 25.72 7.28 -13.05
C TRP A 312 25.97 7.11 -14.56
N ASP A 313 27.24 7.26 -14.97
CA ASP A 313 27.67 6.97 -16.33
C ASP A 313 28.37 5.60 -16.37
N PRO A 314 27.75 4.58 -16.98
CA PRO A 314 28.36 3.25 -17.06
C PRO A 314 29.63 3.23 -17.92
N VAL A 315 29.81 4.20 -18.83
CA VAL A 315 30.98 4.24 -19.73
C VAL A 315 32.20 4.81 -19.01
N GLN A 316 32.01 5.86 -18.22
CA GLN A 316 33.10 6.51 -17.50
C GLN A 316 33.32 5.93 -16.10
N GLY A 317 32.41 5.07 -15.61
CA GLY A 317 32.43 4.56 -14.24
C GLY A 317 32.35 5.67 -13.19
N ALA A 318 31.83 6.84 -13.58
CA ALA A 318 31.83 8.05 -12.78
C ALA A 318 30.43 8.68 -12.78
N TRP A 319 30.13 9.37 -11.69
CA TRP A 319 28.88 10.11 -11.59
C TRP A 319 29.03 11.50 -12.21
N SER A 320 28.11 11.89 -13.10
CA SER A 320 28.14 13.19 -13.77
C SER A 320 26.84 13.98 -13.58
N TRP A 321 26.98 15.25 -13.15
CA TRP A 321 25.84 16.15 -12.94
C TRP A 321 25.08 16.45 -14.23
N GLY A 322 25.79 16.59 -15.34
CA GLY A 322 25.19 16.84 -16.65
C GLY A 322 24.21 15.75 -17.07
N ARG A 323 24.58 14.48 -16.83
CA ARG A 323 23.75 13.30 -17.12
C ARG A 323 22.57 13.20 -16.16
N ALA A 324 22.77 13.49 -14.87
CA ALA A 324 21.67 13.56 -13.90
C ALA A 324 20.60 14.55 -14.34
N LYS A 325 21.00 15.74 -14.79
CA LYS A 325 20.08 16.77 -15.29
C LYS A 325 19.38 16.33 -16.58
N ALA A 326 20.10 15.74 -17.53
CA ALA A 326 19.52 15.24 -18.78
C ALA A 326 18.49 14.14 -18.52
N ASN A 327 18.85 13.15 -17.69
CA ASN A 327 17.99 12.02 -17.35
C ASN A 327 16.77 12.44 -16.51
N LEU A 328 16.90 13.46 -15.67
CA LEU A 328 15.78 14.02 -14.90
C LEU A 328 14.71 14.60 -15.82
N VAL A 329 15.09 15.21 -16.95
CA VAL A 329 14.17 15.76 -17.94
C VAL A 329 13.47 14.65 -18.73
N THR A 330 14.16 13.55 -19.00
CA THR A 330 13.61 12.41 -19.79
C THR A 330 12.90 11.37 -18.92
N GLN A 331 12.95 11.49 -17.60
CA GLN A 331 12.37 10.54 -16.66
C GLN A 331 10.83 10.46 -16.79
N PRO A 332 10.22 9.26 -16.67
CA PRO A 332 8.77 9.11 -16.63
C PRO A 332 8.13 9.99 -15.54
N THR A 333 7.00 10.62 -15.86
CA THR A 333 6.36 11.64 -15.00
C THR A 333 6.01 11.13 -13.59
N TYR A 334 5.68 9.85 -13.44
CA TYR A 334 5.39 9.29 -12.12
C TYR A 334 6.65 9.22 -11.24
N GLN A 335 7.81 8.86 -11.80
CA GLN A 335 9.05 8.80 -11.05
C GLN A 335 9.48 10.21 -10.61
N SER A 336 9.26 11.22 -11.47
CA SER A 336 9.62 12.61 -11.12
C SER A 336 8.70 13.18 -10.05
N ALA A 337 7.41 12.78 -10.05
CA ALA A 337 6.50 13.07 -8.94
C ALA A 337 6.94 12.41 -7.62
N PHE A 338 7.34 11.13 -7.64
CA PHE A 338 7.88 10.46 -6.44
C PHE A 338 9.19 11.08 -5.95
N LEU A 339 10.07 11.47 -6.87
CA LEU A 339 11.30 12.17 -6.54
C LEU A 339 10.98 13.52 -5.87
N ALA A 340 10.08 14.32 -6.44
CA ALA A 340 9.66 15.60 -5.87
C ALA A 340 9.03 15.44 -4.48
N LEU A 341 8.18 14.44 -4.29
CA LEU A 341 7.58 14.12 -2.98
C LEU A 341 8.64 13.70 -1.95
N SER A 342 9.65 12.94 -2.39
CA SER A 342 10.78 12.54 -1.55
C SER A 342 11.61 13.74 -1.14
N VAL A 343 11.94 14.65 -2.08
CA VAL A 343 12.63 15.92 -1.79
C VAL A 343 11.83 16.74 -0.78
N TYR A 344 10.54 16.94 -1.02
CA TYR A 344 9.66 17.71 -0.13
C TYR A 344 9.68 17.15 1.29
N ARG A 345 9.55 15.82 1.45
CA ARG A 345 9.59 15.18 2.76
C ARG A 345 10.91 15.41 3.48
N VAL A 346 12.03 15.24 2.80
CA VAL A 346 13.37 15.47 3.39
C VAL A 346 13.52 16.92 3.82
N VAL A 347 13.15 17.89 2.98
CA VAL A 347 13.21 19.32 3.31
C VAL A 347 12.29 19.65 4.49
N SER A 348 11.08 19.08 4.52
CA SER A 348 10.13 19.29 5.61
C SER A 348 10.64 18.73 6.95
N ALA A 349 11.29 17.57 6.93
CA ALA A 349 11.88 16.97 8.13
C ALA A 349 13.07 17.80 8.66
N ILE A 350 13.91 18.33 7.76
CA ILE A 350 15.00 19.25 8.13
C ILE A 350 14.43 20.55 8.73
N ALA A 351 13.39 21.12 8.10
CA ALA A 351 12.75 22.34 8.60
C ALA A 351 12.09 22.13 9.97
N ALA A 352 11.49 20.96 10.21
CA ALA A 352 10.88 20.61 11.50
C ALA A 352 11.90 20.25 12.60
N SER A 353 13.17 20.04 12.23
CA SER A 353 14.27 19.78 13.16
C SER A 353 14.97 21.04 13.67
N ARG A 354 14.67 22.20 13.06
CA ARG A 354 15.09 23.53 13.52
C ARG A 354 14.00 24.12 14.40
#